data_AF-A0A955QX05-F1
#
_entry.id   AF-A0A955QX05-F1
#
_cell.length_a   1.000
_cell.length_b   1.000
_cell.length_c   1.000
_cell.angle_alpha   90.00
_cell.angle_beta   90.00
_cell.angle_gamma   90.00
#
_symmetry.space_group_name_H-M   'P 1'
#
loop_
_entity.id
_entity.type
_entity.pdbx_description
1 polymer ?
#
loop_
_entity_poly.entity_id
_entity_poly.type
_entity_poly.pdbx_seq_one_letter_code
_entity_poly.pdbx_strand_id
1 'polypeptide(L)'
;MSRIVFRSPSTFVAVTLAFLFMTTSFLASFAQETGNQAEMERLERQASELVADGDSGGAALAIGKAAMMAGIMARQESEKSAKDVFLGIEALFRTQEHGYRAIALFEQAGGQPPAPTGACQLLSLATQHSHNAQTVFSNMPISNQSDSTHISHRYFAQAQEWTEIIRELQTDFACSALIPH
;
A
#
# COMPACT_ATOMS: atom_id res chain seq x y z
N MET A 1 49.40 -34.04 -44.36
CA MET A 1 47.93 -34.16 -44.57
C MET A 1 47.24 -33.75 -43.28
N SER A 2 46.75 -32.50 -43.19
CA SER A 2 45.99 -32.01 -42.02
C SER A 2 44.59 -31.62 -42.49
N ARG A 3 43.56 -32.27 -41.94
CA ARG A 3 42.15 -31.96 -42.20
C ARG A 3 41.73 -30.81 -41.29
N ILE A 4 41.36 -29.67 -41.89
CA ILE A 4 40.71 -28.55 -41.20
C ILE A 4 39.25 -28.93 -41.00
N VAL A 5 38.81 -29.03 -39.75
CA VAL A 5 37.40 -29.23 -39.39
C VAL A 5 36.70 -27.87 -39.50
N PHE A 6 35.86 -27.73 -40.53
CA PHE A 6 35.02 -26.56 -40.75
C PHE A 6 33.86 -26.59 -39.74
N ARG A 7 33.98 -25.83 -38.65
CA ARG A 7 32.93 -25.69 -37.62
C ARG A 7 31.91 -24.67 -38.11
N SER A 8 30.69 -25.14 -38.35
CA SER A 8 29.57 -24.36 -38.91
C SER A 8 29.27 -23.08 -38.09
N PRO A 9 29.09 -21.91 -38.74
CA PRO A 9 28.82 -20.63 -38.07
C PRO A 9 27.40 -20.51 -37.45
N SER A 10 26.50 -21.46 -37.73
CA SER A 10 25.08 -21.36 -37.37
C SER A 10 24.77 -21.56 -35.88
N THR A 11 25.69 -22.14 -35.09
CA THR A 11 25.47 -22.37 -33.65
C THR A 11 25.83 -21.17 -32.79
N PHE A 12 26.74 -20.29 -33.24
CA PHE A 12 27.14 -19.12 -32.46
C PHE A 12 26.05 -18.04 -32.42
N VAL A 13 25.34 -17.81 -33.53
CA VAL A 13 24.29 -16.79 -33.62
C VAL A 13 23.09 -17.10 -32.72
N ALA A 14 22.68 -18.38 -32.65
CA ALA A 14 21.55 -18.82 -31.83
C ALA A 14 21.82 -18.67 -30.32
N VAL A 15 23.05 -18.94 -29.88
CA VAL A 15 23.44 -18.82 -28.46
C VAL A 15 23.51 -17.34 -28.03
N THR A 16 24.00 -16.44 -28.89
CA THR A 16 23.99 -14.99 -28.60
C THR A 16 22.58 -14.39 -28.57
N LEU A 17 21.67 -14.83 -29.45
CA LEU A 17 20.27 -14.37 -29.44
C LEU A 17 19.52 -14.85 -28.19
N ALA A 18 19.73 -16.10 -27.75
CA ALA A 18 19.14 -16.61 -26.52
C ALA A 18 19.64 -15.87 -25.26
N PHE A 19 20.92 -15.48 -25.22
CA PHE A 19 21.48 -14.68 -24.13
C PHE A 19 20.96 -13.22 -24.12
N LEU A 20 20.74 -12.62 -25.30
CA LEU A 20 20.12 -11.30 -25.42
C LEU A 20 18.66 -11.28 -24.97
N PHE A 21 17.89 -12.34 -25.24
CA PHE A 21 16.50 -12.45 -24.77
C PHE A 21 16.36 -12.73 -23.27
N MET A 22 17.29 -13.48 -22.65
CA MET A 22 17.25 -13.69 -21.19
C MET A 22 17.61 -12.43 -20.41
N THR A 23 18.51 -11.58 -20.92
CA THR A 23 18.95 -10.37 -20.21
C THR A 23 17.91 -9.24 -20.25
N THR A 24 17.06 -9.16 -21.28
CA THR A 24 15.98 -8.17 -21.35
C THR A 24 14.87 -8.38 -20.31
N SER A 25 14.61 -9.63 -19.91
CA SER A 25 13.49 -9.95 -19.01
C SER A 25 13.74 -9.50 -17.57
N PHE A 26 14.99 -9.57 -17.09
CA PHE A 26 15.34 -9.18 -15.73
C PHE A 26 15.24 -7.66 -15.52
N LEU A 27 15.66 -6.85 -16.50
CA LEU A 27 15.60 -5.38 -16.39
C LEU A 27 14.16 -4.83 -16.37
N ALA A 28 13.23 -5.50 -17.05
CA ALA A 28 11.82 -5.11 -17.06
C ALA A 28 11.15 -5.27 -15.68
N SER A 29 11.49 -6.34 -14.94
CA SER A 29 10.92 -6.59 -13.61
C SER A 29 11.32 -5.53 -12.58
N PHE A 30 12.61 -5.14 -12.53
CA PHE A 30 13.06 -4.09 -11.62
C PHE A 30 12.47 -2.71 -11.94
N ALA A 31 12.31 -2.39 -13.24
CA ALA A 31 11.69 -1.14 -13.67
C ALA A 31 10.18 -1.07 -13.32
N GLN A 32 9.49 -2.21 -13.36
CA GLN A 32 8.06 -2.28 -13.01
C GLN A 32 7.82 -2.17 -11.50
N GLU A 33 8.67 -2.79 -10.68
CA GLU A 33 8.57 -2.76 -9.22
C GLU A 33 8.83 -1.35 -8.66
N THR A 34 9.90 -0.71 -9.14
CA THR A 34 10.20 0.70 -8.80
C THR A 34 9.10 1.66 -9.27
N GLY A 35 8.48 1.40 -10.42
CA GLY A 35 7.33 2.18 -10.92
C GLY A 35 6.09 2.06 -10.02
N ASN A 36 5.78 0.87 -9.54
CA ASN A 36 4.63 0.63 -8.66
C ASN A 36 4.81 1.32 -7.30
N GLN A 37 6.00 1.22 -6.72
CA GLN A 37 6.28 1.88 -5.44
C GLN A 37 6.24 3.41 -5.57
N ALA A 38 6.84 3.96 -6.63
CA ALA A 38 6.81 5.40 -6.87
C ALA A 38 5.37 5.93 -7.08
N GLU A 39 4.54 5.17 -7.79
CA GLU A 39 3.12 5.53 -7.98
C GLU A 39 2.33 5.44 -6.67
N MET A 40 2.59 4.43 -5.84
CA MET A 40 1.98 4.32 -4.51
C MET A 40 2.31 5.56 -3.65
N GLU A 41 3.59 5.94 -3.57
CA GLU A 41 4.03 7.12 -2.80
C GLU A 41 3.46 8.44 -3.39
N ARG A 42 3.33 8.52 -4.72
CA ARG A 42 2.66 9.66 -5.37
C ARG A 42 1.20 9.76 -4.96
N LEU A 43 0.48 8.64 -4.90
CA LEU A 43 -0.92 8.58 -4.48
C LEU A 43 -1.10 8.91 -2.99
N GLU A 44 -0.17 8.47 -2.13
CA GLU A 44 -0.14 8.84 -0.71
C GLU A 44 0.00 10.35 -0.52
N ARG A 45 0.96 10.98 -1.23
CA ARG A 45 1.12 12.44 -1.22
C ARG A 45 -0.11 13.16 -1.77
N GLN A 46 -0.65 12.67 -2.89
CA GLN A 46 -1.85 13.24 -3.48
C GLN A 46 -3.03 13.20 -2.51
N ALA A 47 -3.20 12.11 -1.76
CA ALA A 47 -4.25 12.04 -0.74
C ALA A 47 -4.04 13.11 0.34
N SER A 48 -2.80 13.31 0.79
CA SER A 48 -2.47 14.33 1.80
C SER A 48 -2.76 15.76 1.32
N GLU A 49 -2.44 16.05 0.04
CA GLU A 49 -2.75 17.33 -0.60
C GLU A 49 -4.28 17.56 -0.69
N LEU A 50 -5.03 16.53 -1.10
CA LEU A 50 -6.49 16.62 -1.22
C LEU A 50 -7.18 16.85 0.13
N VAL A 51 -6.71 16.22 1.22
CA VAL A 51 -7.22 16.51 2.56
C VAL A 51 -6.93 17.94 2.98
N ALA A 52 -5.72 18.44 2.70
CA ALA A 52 -5.36 19.82 3.01
C ALA A 52 -6.24 20.83 2.26
N ASP A 53 -6.70 20.47 1.06
CA ASP A 53 -7.63 21.25 0.25
C ASP A 53 -9.11 21.06 0.64
N GLY A 54 -9.40 20.19 1.63
CA GLY A 54 -10.75 19.88 2.09
C GLY A 54 -11.53 18.89 1.21
N ASP A 55 -10.86 18.20 0.28
CA ASP A 55 -11.45 17.15 -0.56
C ASP A 55 -11.21 15.76 0.04
N SER A 56 -11.92 15.45 1.12
CA SER A 56 -11.90 14.14 1.78
C SER A 56 -12.32 13.01 0.83
N GLY A 57 -13.21 13.28 -0.12
CA GLY A 57 -13.67 12.29 -1.11
C GLY A 57 -12.57 11.93 -2.12
N GLY A 58 -11.88 12.93 -2.64
CA GLY A 58 -10.71 12.78 -3.51
C GLY A 58 -9.56 12.07 -2.78
N ALA A 59 -9.29 12.47 -1.53
CA ALA A 59 -8.26 11.84 -0.70
C ALA A 59 -8.52 10.35 -0.49
N ALA A 60 -9.76 9.97 -0.18
CA ALA A 60 -10.18 8.57 -0.09
C ALA A 60 -9.89 7.79 -1.37
N LEU A 61 -10.21 8.35 -2.53
CA LEU A 61 -9.97 7.69 -3.81
C LEU A 61 -8.46 7.52 -4.09
N ALA A 62 -7.66 8.54 -3.83
CA ALA A 62 -6.21 8.50 -4.03
C ALA A 62 -5.56 7.45 -3.13
N ILE A 63 -5.85 7.48 -1.83
CA ILE A 63 -5.26 6.54 -0.87
C ILE A 63 -5.77 5.10 -1.08
N GLY A 64 -7.03 4.92 -1.50
CA GLY A 64 -7.56 3.60 -1.85
C GLY A 64 -6.86 2.97 -3.05
N LYS A 65 -6.42 3.77 -4.03
CA LYS A 65 -5.55 3.30 -5.13
C LYS A 65 -4.15 2.93 -4.62
N ALA A 66 -3.59 3.72 -3.70
CA ALA A 66 -2.32 3.39 -3.05
C ALA A 66 -2.40 2.05 -2.29
N ALA A 67 -3.50 1.82 -1.57
CA ALA A 67 -3.77 0.55 -0.88
C ALA A 67 -3.79 -0.63 -1.85
N MET A 68 -4.46 -0.47 -2.99
CA MET A 68 -4.49 -1.50 -4.03
C MET A 68 -3.09 -1.79 -4.59
N MET A 69 -2.28 -0.75 -4.80
CA MET A 69 -0.90 -0.90 -5.27
C MET A 69 -0.04 -1.65 -4.25
N ALA A 70 -0.14 -1.31 -2.96
CA ALA A 70 0.53 -2.03 -1.88
C ALA A 70 0.17 -3.53 -1.89
N GLY A 71 -1.12 -3.86 -2.02
CA GLY A 71 -1.57 -5.26 -2.11
C GLY A 71 -1.07 -5.99 -3.38
N ILE A 72 -0.86 -5.28 -4.49
CA ILE A 72 -0.21 -5.84 -5.69
C ILE A 72 1.26 -6.16 -5.41
N MET A 73 2.00 -5.23 -4.81
CA MET A 73 3.41 -5.43 -4.46
C MET A 73 3.57 -6.58 -3.47
N ALA A 74 2.73 -6.66 -2.43
CA ALA A 74 2.72 -7.79 -1.49
C ALA A 74 2.54 -9.17 -2.16
N ARG A 75 1.82 -9.24 -3.29
CA ARG A 75 1.65 -10.48 -4.07
C ARG A 75 2.83 -10.80 -4.97
N GLN A 76 3.62 -9.79 -5.34
CA GLN A 76 4.81 -9.93 -6.18
C GLN A 76 6.04 -10.29 -5.34
N GLU A 77 6.04 -9.95 -4.05
CA GLU A 77 7.11 -10.28 -3.13
C GLU A 77 7.24 -11.78 -2.85
N SER A 78 8.49 -12.25 -2.93
CA SER A 78 8.86 -13.63 -2.56
C SER A 78 9.38 -13.72 -1.13
N GLU A 79 9.94 -12.63 -0.61
CA GLU A 79 10.50 -12.56 0.73
C GLU A 79 9.40 -12.18 1.73
N LYS A 80 9.30 -12.93 2.84
CA LYS A 80 8.19 -12.78 3.79
C LYS A 80 8.18 -11.39 4.42
N SER A 81 9.33 -10.85 4.80
CA SER A 81 9.40 -9.55 5.48
C SER A 81 8.99 -8.40 4.55
N ALA A 82 9.43 -8.40 3.29
CA ALA A 82 9.01 -7.43 2.27
C ALA A 82 7.51 -7.54 1.98
N LYS A 83 7.00 -8.77 1.87
CA LYS A 83 5.56 -9.02 1.73
C LYS A 83 4.77 -8.47 2.91
N ASP A 84 5.21 -8.74 4.13
CA ASP A 84 4.54 -8.24 5.34
C ASP A 84 4.56 -6.71 5.40
N VAL A 85 5.63 -6.05 4.96
CA VAL A 85 5.67 -4.57 4.85
C VAL A 85 4.55 -4.07 3.97
N PHE A 86 4.41 -4.60 2.77
CA PHE A 86 3.34 -4.16 1.87
C PHE A 86 1.93 -4.52 2.35
N LEU A 87 1.75 -5.65 3.05
CA LEU A 87 0.47 -5.98 3.69
C LEU A 87 0.13 -5.00 4.81
N GLY A 88 1.12 -4.58 5.61
CA GLY A 88 0.94 -3.56 6.64
C GLY A 88 0.56 -2.21 6.03
N ILE A 89 1.23 -1.81 4.94
CA ILE A 89 0.94 -0.58 4.19
C ILE A 89 -0.47 -0.63 3.58
N GLU A 90 -0.86 -1.75 2.96
CA GLU A 90 -2.21 -1.93 2.44
C GLU A 90 -3.26 -1.72 3.54
N ALA A 91 -3.09 -2.37 4.70
CA ALA A 91 -4.01 -2.24 5.82
C ALA A 91 -4.06 -0.80 6.36
N LEU A 92 -2.92 -0.11 6.45
CA LEU A 92 -2.88 1.30 6.82
C LEU A 92 -3.62 2.16 5.79
N PHE A 93 -3.37 2.02 4.50
CA PHE A 93 -4.04 2.83 3.50
C PHE A 93 -5.55 2.55 3.42
N ARG A 94 -6.01 1.33 3.71
CA ARG A 94 -7.45 1.03 3.91
C ARG A 94 -8.03 1.73 5.13
N THR A 95 -7.25 1.85 6.20
CA THR A 95 -7.62 2.63 7.39
C THR A 95 -7.91 4.09 6.98
N GLN A 96 -6.97 4.70 6.27
CA GLN A 96 -7.08 6.09 5.82
C GLN A 96 -8.23 6.27 4.82
N GLU A 97 -8.38 5.35 3.85
CA GLU A 97 -9.47 5.36 2.88
C GLU A 97 -10.82 5.42 3.61
N HIS A 98 -11.05 4.51 4.54
CA HIS A 98 -12.32 4.46 5.26
C HIS A 98 -12.53 5.68 6.16
N GLY A 99 -11.48 6.20 6.80
CA GLY A 99 -11.52 7.44 7.57
C GLY A 99 -11.95 8.64 6.70
N TYR A 100 -11.27 8.85 5.57
CA TYR A 100 -11.60 9.94 4.64
C TYR A 100 -13.00 9.78 4.03
N ARG A 101 -13.43 8.55 3.69
CA ARG A 101 -14.80 8.30 3.22
C ARG A 101 -15.84 8.62 4.30
N ALA A 102 -15.54 8.34 5.56
CA ALA A 102 -16.43 8.68 6.66
C ALA A 102 -16.58 10.20 6.80
N ILE A 103 -15.46 10.94 6.72
CA ILE A 103 -15.46 12.41 6.73
C ILE A 103 -16.27 12.96 5.56
N ALA A 104 -15.99 12.52 4.33
CA ALA A 104 -16.71 12.98 3.15
C ALA A 104 -18.23 12.71 3.26
N LEU A 105 -18.61 11.54 3.78
CA LEU A 105 -20.02 11.19 3.97
C LEU A 105 -20.69 12.05 5.06
N PHE A 106 -19.97 12.36 6.13
CA PHE A 106 -20.45 13.24 7.20
C PHE A 106 -20.65 14.68 6.69
N GLU A 107 -19.68 15.21 5.94
CA GLU A 107 -19.75 16.52 5.30
C GLU A 107 -20.91 16.61 4.31
N GLN A 108 -21.09 15.59 3.46
CA GLN A 108 -22.22 15.50 2.53
C GLN A 108 -23.58 15.46 3.23
N ALA A 109 -23.63 14.93 4.46
CA ALA A 109 -24.84 14.90 5.29
C ALA A 109 -25.08 16.20 6.09
N GLY A 110 -24.24 17.22 5.92
CA GLY A 110 -24.38 18.52 6.57
C GLY A 110 -23.46 18.73 7.78
N GLY A 111 -22.58 17.78 8.10
CA GLY A 111 -21.51 17.96 9.09
C GLY A 111 -21.99 18.15 10.53
N GLN A 112 -23.20 17.69 10.87
CA GLN A 112 -23.76 17.79 12.21
C GLN A 112 -23.94 16.40 12.82
N PRO A 113 -23.42 16.16 14.05
CA PRO A 113 -23.69 14.90 14.74
C PRO A 113 -25.17 14.80 15.14
N PRO A 114 -25.74 13.58 15.20
CA PRO A 114 -25.09 12.31 14.92
C PRO A 114 -24.85 12.09 13.43
N ALA A 115 -23.68 11.50 13.10
CA ALA A 115 -23.35 11.17 11.73
C ALA A 115 -24.28 10.08 11.15
N PRO A 116 -24.40 9.99 9.81
CA PRO A 116 -25.10 8.88 9.18
C PRO A 116 -24.51 7.53 9.58
N THR A 117 -25.36 6.50 9.70
CA THR A 117 -24.92 5.13 10.04
C THR A 117 -23.77 4.64 9.17
N GLY A 118 -23.77 4.99 7.88
CA GLY A 118 -22.70 4.64 6.95
C GLY A 118 -21.33 5.24 7.32
N ALA A 119 -21.30 6.46 7.87
CA ALA A 119 -20.05 7.10 8.30
C ALA A 119 -19.46 6.36 9.51
N CYS A 120 -20.30 6.02 10.49
CA CYS A 120 -19.86 5.23 11.64
C CYS A 120 -19.44 3.80 11.27
N GLN A 121 -20.10 3.16 10.30
CA GLN A 121 -19.67 1.86 9.78
C GLN A 121 -18.29 1.94 9.11
N LEU A 122 -18.05 3.01 8.33
CA LEU A 122 -16.73 3.26 7.74
C LEU A 122 -15.66 3.45 8.82
N LEU A 123 -15.93 4.21 9.87
CA LEU A 123 -15.00 4.35 10.99
C LEU A 123 -14.75 3.03 11.71
N SER A 124 -15.75 2.15 11.83
CA SER A 124 -15.55 0.81 12.39
C SER A 124 -14.64 -0.06 11.51
N LEU A 125 -14.78 0.02 10.18
CA LEU A 125 -13.86 -0.65 9.24
C LEU A 125 -12.45 -0.07 9.34
N ALA A 126 -12.33 1.26 9.46
CA ALA A 126 -11.05 1.92 9.65
C ALA A 126 -10.35 1.41 10.93
N THR A 127 -11.07 1.26 12.05
CA THR A 127 -10.53 0.69 13.30
C THR A 127 -9.98 -0.73 13.08
N GLN A 128 -10.74 -1.59 12.39
CA GLN A 128 -10.30 -2.96 12.10
C GLN A 128 -9.01 -3.00 11.27
N HIS A 129 -8.95 -2.18 10.22
CA HIS A 129 -7.79 -2.09 9.35
C HIS A 129 -6.57 -1.50 10.09
N SER A 130 -6.77 -0.53 10.99
CA SER A 130 -5.68 0.05 11.78
C SER A 130 -5.07 -0.99 12.72
N HIS A 131 -5.91 -1.75 13.40
CA HIS A 131 -5.45 -2.85 14.26
C HIS A 131 -4.69 -3.90 13.45
N ASN A 132 -5.17 -4.25 12.25
CA ASN A 132 -4.49 -5.18 11.36
C ASN A 132 -3.11 -4.65 10.94
N ALA A 133 -3.00 -3.38 10.52
CA ALA A 133 -1.74 -2.75 10.15
C ALA A 133 -0.73 -2.82 11.30
N GLN A 134 -1.14 -2.42 12.51
CA GLN A 134 -0.31 -2.48 13.70
C GLN A 134 0.14 -3.90 14.03
N THR A 135 -0.76 -4.88 13.92
CA THR A 135 -0.43 -6.30 14.15
C THR A 135 0.62 -6.81 13.17
N VAL A 136 0.51 -6.42 11.89
CA VAL A 136 1.50 -6.82 10.87
C VAL A 136 2.85 -6.19 11.19
N PHE A 137 2.91 -4.88 11.44
CA PHE A 137 4.14 -4.17 11.77
C PHE A 137 4.80 -4.64 13.08
N SER A 138 4.02 -4.90 14.13
CA SER A 138 4.55 -5.35 15.43
C SER A 138 5.15 -6.75 15.39
N ASN A 139 4.71 -7.59 14.44
CA ASN A 139 5.18 -8.96 14.28
C ASN A 139 6.38 -9.07 13.33
N MET A 140 6.84 -7.97 12.74
CA MET A 140 8.02 -8.00 11.87
C MET A 140 9.30 -8.21 12.70
N PRO A 141 10.22 -9.07 12.23
CA PRO A 141 11.51 -9.24 12.89
C PRO A 141 12.33 -7.95 12.80
N ILE A 142 12.88 -7.52 13.94
CA ILE A 142 13.81 -6.38 14.00
C ILE A 142 15.10 -6.79 13.31
N SER A 143 15.27 -6.40 12.04
CA SER A 143 16.52 -6.55 11.30
C SER A 143 17.35 -5.27 11.44
N ASN A 144 18.62 -5.40 11.79
CA ASN A 144 19.47 -4.27 12.16
C ASN A 144 19.93 -3.39 10.98
N GLN A 145 19.52 -3.62 9.72
CA GLN A 145 20.15 -2.90 8.59
C GLN A 145 19.47 -3.05 7.21
N SER A 146 18.15 -2.95 7.08
CA SER A 146 17.51 -2.84 5.75
C SER A 146 16.60 -1.62 5.64
N ASP A 147 16.50 -1.04 4.44
CA ASP A 147 15.58 0.06 4.12
C ASP A 147 14.12 -0.29 4.47
N SER A 148 13.78 -1.58 4.44
CA SER A 148 12.50 -2.16 4.87
C SER A 148 12.18 -1.85 6.35
N THR A 149 13.19 -1.83 7.24
CA THR A 149 13.00 -1.50 8.65
C THR A 149 12.60 -0.03 8.84
N HIS A 150 13.23 0.89 8.11
CA HIS A 150 12.89 2.31 8.19
C HIS A 150 11.48 2.60 7.64
N ILE A 151 11.14 1.99 6.51
CA ILE A 151 9.80 2.10 5.90
C ILE A 151 8.73 1.56 6.85
N SER A 152 8.98 0.38 7.44
CA SER A 152 8.08 -0.26 8.41
C SER A 152 7.85 0.63 9.64
N HIS A 153 8.91 1.23 10.22
CA HIS A 153 8.77 2.12 11.37
C HIS A 153 7.93 3.37 11.06
N ARG A 154 8.12 4.00 9.90
CA ARG A 154 7.32 5.16 9.47
C ARG A 154 5.84 4.80 9.42
N TYR A 155 5.51 3.72 8.73
CA TYR A 155 4.11 3.32 8.54
C TYR A 155 3.48 2.76 9.83
N PHE A 156 4.28 2.14 10.70
CA PHE A 156 3.81 1.73 12.03
C PHE A 156 3.40 2.94 12.87
N ALA A 157 4.23 3.99 12.90
CA ALA A 157 3.90 5.23 13.61
C ALA A 157 2.62 5.88 13.05
N GLN A 158 2.47 5.93 11.72
CA GLN A 158 1.24 6.42 11.09
C GLN A 158 0.01 5.56 11.45
N ALA A 159 0.15 4.23 11.55
CA ALA A 159 -0.97 3.37 11.95
C ALA A 159 -1.42 3.63 13.40
N GLN A 160 -0.48 3.92 14.30
CA GLN A 160 -0.78 4.32 15.67
C GLN A 160 -1.48 5.68 15.70
N GLU A 161 -0.98 6.67 14.97
CA GLU A 161 -1.60 7.99 14.84
C GLU A 161 -3.04 7.89 14.33
N TRP A 162 -3.26 7.10 13.28
CA TRP A 162 -4.58 6.89 12.72
C TRP A 162 -5.57 6.20 13.68
N THR A 163 -5.07 5.42 14.64
CA THR A 163 -5.95 4.86 15.70
C THR A 163 -6.59 5.96 16.52
N GLU A 164 -5.79 6.96 16.92
CA GLU A 164 -6.27 8.09 17.70
C GLU A 164 -7.19 8.98 16.86
N ILE A 165 -6.83 9.26 15.60
CA ILE A 165 -7.68 10.02 14.67
C ILE A 165 -9.06 9.35 14.54
N ILE A 166 -9.13 8.03 14.36
CA ILE A 166 -10.41 7.33 14.21
C ILE A 166 -11.23 7.39 15.50
N ARG A 167 -10.59 7.25 16.65
CA ARG A 167 -11.27 7.36 17.96
C ARG A 167 -11.85 8.77 18.16
N GLU A 168 -11.12 9.80 17.76
CA GLU A 168 -11.57 11.19 17.78
C GLU A 168 -12.75 11.40 16.82
N LEU A 169 -12.63 10.95 15.57
CA LEU A 169 -13.73 11.00 14.59
C LEU A 169 -14.98 10.28 15.09
N GLN A 170 -14.85 9.10 15.70
CA GLN A 170 -15.99 8.37 16.28
C GLN A 170 -16.69 9.17 17.38
N THR A 171 -15.91 9.90 18.18
CA THR A 171 -16.41 10.76 19.25
C THR A 171 -17.13 11.98 18.65
N ASP A 172 -16.48 12.68 17.72
CA ASP A 172 -17.00 13.89 17.08
C ASP A 172 -18.25 13.62 16.26
N PHE A 173 -18.31 12.45 15.62
CA PHE A 173 -19.45 12.03 14.81
C PHE A 173 -20.61 11.50 15.67
N ALA A 174 -20.42 11.46 17.00
CA ALA A 174 -21.34 10.85 17.95
C ALA A 174 -21.75 9.44 17.53
N CYS A 175 -20.79 8.63 17.08
CA CYS A 175 -21.02 7.23 16.76
C CYS A 175 -21.34 6.49 18.06
N SER A 176 -22.62 6.21 18.28
CA SER A 176 -23.04 5.24 19.30
C SER A 176 -22.27 3.94 19.05
N ALA A 177 -21.72 3.33 20.09
CA ALA A 177 -21.02 2.06 19.99
C ALA A 177 -21.84 1.15 19.07
N LEU A 178 -21.33 0.86 17.87
CA LEU A 178 -21.94 -0.12 16.98
C LEU A 178 -21.78 -1.45 17.70
N ILE A 179 -22.74 -1.76 18.57
CA ILE A 179 -22.78 -2.98 19.36
C ILE A 179 -22.69 -4.11 18.33
N PRO A 180 -21.63 -4.93 18.35
CA PRO A 180 -21.64 -6.15 17.56
C PRO A 180 -22.74 -7.02 18.16
N HIS A 181 -23.82 -7.22 17.41
CA HIS A 181 -24.77 -8.30 17.63
C HIS A 181 -24.26 -9.58 16.97
#